data_AF-A0AAW1C639-F1
#
_entry.id   AF-A0AAW1C639-F1
#
_cell.length_a   1.000
_cell.length_b   1.000
_cell.length_c   1.000
_cell.angle_alpha   90.00
_cell.angle_beta   90.00
_cell.angle_gamma   90.00
#
_symmetry.space_group_name_H-M   'P 1'
#
loop_
_entity.id
_entity.type
_entity.pdbx_description
1 polymer ?
#
loop_
_entity_poly.entity_id
_entity_poly.type
_entity_poly.pdbx_seq_one_letter_code
_entity_poly.pdbx_strand_id
1 'polypeptide(L)'
;MATKKGGSRLETEIERCRSECQWERIPELVKQLSAKLIANDDMAELLLGESKLELFLKAYPLKQGASPCGPRPKLIEVRKHLTAALDRGNLKPEFLQEAHLVMAKLNYVEGDYKEALNTYAKVGIDDMQLAAVPPYRLRMIAEAYSTKGLCLEKLPISSSTSNLHADREQEIIMCYEKAGDIALLYLQEIERVIITNMQNRSPKPGPGAHEQELGYFLETGLQRAHVLYFKNG
;
A
#
# COMPACT_ATOMS: atom_id res chain seq x y z
N MET A 1 22.53 -22.79 -2.53
CA MET A 1 22.50 -22.01 -1.27
C MET A 1 22.23 -20.55 -1.63
N ALA A 2 21.04 -20.04 -1.34
CA ALA A 2 20.68 -18.65 -1.64
C ALA A 2 21.26 -17.73 -0.57
N THR A 3 22.13 -16.81 -0.96
CA THR A 3 22.72 -15.81 -0.07
C THR A 3 21.65 -14.80 0.32
N LYS A 4 21.19 -14.86 1.58
CA LYS A 4 20.33 -13.84 2.17
C LYS A 4 21.13 -12.54 2.22
N LYS A 5 20.91 -11.63 1.26
CA LYS A 5 21.44 -10.26 1.27
C LYS A 5 20.81 -9.52 2.46
N GLY A 6 21.39 -9.69 3.64
CA GLY A 6 20.94 -9.00 4.85
C GLY A 6 21.24 -7.52 4.70
N GLY A 7 20.19 -6.69 4.66
CA GLY A 7 20.33 -5.24 4.81
C GLY A 7 20.99 -4.88 6.14
N SER A 8 21.44 -3.63 6.27
CA SER A 8 21.91 -3.11 7.55
C SER A 8 20.80 -3.26 8.61
N ARG A 9 21.19 -3.37 9.89
CA ARG A 9 20.25 -3.49 11.02
C ARG A 9 19.12 -2.44 10.97
N LEU A 10 19.44 -1.23 10.48
CA LEU A 10 18.47 -0.14 10.32
C LEU A 10 17.45 -0.43 9.21
N GLU A 11 17.87 -0.94 8.06
CA GLU A 11 16.98 -1.29 6.94
C GLU A 11 16.02 -2.41 7.33
N THR A 12 16.52 -3.42 8.05
CA THR A 12 15.67 -4.50 8.59
C THR A 12 14.63 -3.98 9.58
N GLU A 13 14.99 -3.02 10.44
CA GLU A 13 14.05 -2.42 11.38
C GLU A 13 13.00 -1.55 10.66
N ILE A 14 13.38 -0.82 9.62
CA ILE A 14 12.45 -0.06 8.77
C ILE A 14 11.45 -1.02 8.09
N GLU A 15 11.95 -2.06 7.43
CA GLU A 15 11.11 -3.09 6.79
C GLU A 15 10.12 -3.73 7.78
N ARG A 16 10.59 -4.04 8.99
CA ARG A 16 9.75 -4.54 10.07
C ARG A 16 8.66 -3.54 10.44
N CYS A 17 9.01 -2.27 10.67
CA CYS A 17 8.05 -1.24 11.04
C CYS A 17 6.97 -1.05 9.95
N ARG A 18 7.35 -1.10 8.66
CA ARG A 18 6.39 -1.04 7.55
C ARG A 18 5.47 -2.26 7.49
N SER A 19 6.00 -3.44 7.82
CA SER A 19 5.25 -4.71 7.82
C SER A 19 4.24 -4.78 8.96
N GLU A 20 4.65 -4.31 10.14
CA GLU A 20 3.83 -4.24 11.36
C GLU A 20 3.04 -2.92 11.47
N CYS A 21 3.04 -2.08 10.43
CA CYS A 21 2.32 -0.79 10.38
C CYS A 21 2.65 0.18 11.55
N GLN A 22 3.88 0.16 12.07
CA GLN A 22 4.38 1.04 13.14
C GLN A 22 4.85 2.39 12.58
N TRP A 23 3.95 3.12 11.93
CA TRP A 23 4.25 4.33 11.18
C TRP A 23 4.84 5.46 12.03
N GLU A 24 4.49 5.50 13.31
CA GLU A 24 4.96 6.48 14.29
C GLU A 24 6.48 6.38 14.52
N ARG A 25 7.09 5.22 14.26
CA ARG A 25 8.54 4.97 14.42
C ARG A 25 9.36 5.38 13.20
N ILE A 26 8.75 5.42 12.02
CA ILE A 26 9.44 5.65 10.75
C ILE A 26 10.22 6.97 10.71
N PRO A 27 9.68 8.14 11.16
CA PRO A 27 10.40 9.40 11.08
C PRO A 27 11.74 9.38 11.82
N GLU A 28 11.82 8.67 12.95
CA GLU A 28 13.05 8.58 13.73
C GLU A 28 14.08 7.65 13.07
N LEU A 29 13.62 6.54 12.49
CA LEU A 29 14.48 5.62 11.73
C LEU A 29 15.02 6.29 10.46
N VAL A 30 14.21 7.12 9.79
CA VAL A 30 14.61 7.88 8.61
C VAL A 30 15.71 8.89 8.93
N LYS A 31 15.64 9.61 10.06
CA LYS A 31 16.74 10.51 10.49
C LYS A 31 18.07 9.78 10.65
N GLN A 32 18.03 8.54 11.16
CA GLN A 32 19.23 7.70 11.29
C GLN A 32 19.75 7.19 9.94
N LEU A 33 18.87 7.09 8.93
CA LEU A 33 19.20 6.65 7.58
C LEU A 33 19.86 7.78 6.78
N SER A 34 19.31 8.99 6.82
CA SER A 34 19.82 10.17 6.10
C SER A 34 21.18 10.65 6.62
N ALA A 35 21.51 10.34 7.87
CA ALA A 35 22.84 10.61 8.43
C ALA A 35 23.99 9.86 7.73
N LYS A 36 23.69 8.91 6.83
CA LYS A 36 24.69 8.00 6.25
C LYS A 36 25.09 8.31 4.80
N LEU A 37 24.21 8.73 3.89
CA LEU A 37 24.49 8.95 2.45
C LEU A 37 23.38 9.80 1.76
N ILE A 38 23.71 10.57 0.72
CA ILE A 38 22.74 11.36 -0.11
C ILE A 38 21.74 10.46 -0.86
N ALA A 39 22.18 9.27 -1.31
CA ALA A 39 21.27 8.29 -1.94
C ALA A 39 20.16 7.81 -0.99
N ASN A 40 20.31 8.03 0.32
CA ASN A 40 19.28 7.72 1.31
C ASN A 40 18.21 8.81 1.39
N ASP A 41 18.40 9.97 0.76
CA ASP A 41 17.44 11.06 0.83
C ASP A 41 16.14 10.69 0.10
N ASP A 42 16.20 10.10 -1.10
CA ASP A 42 14.96 9.73 -1.82
C ASP A 42 14.22 8.57 -1.15
N MET A 43 14.96 7.66 -0.50
CA MET A 43 14.39 6.62 0.35
C MET A 43 13.73 7.23 1.61
N ALA A 44 14.38 8.23 2.23
CA ALA A 44 13.81 8.97 3.34
C ALA A 44 12.50 9.67 2.93
N GLU A 45 12.49 10.34 1.76
CA GLU A 45 11.31 10.98 1.20
C GLU A 45 10.17 9.98 0.96
N LEU A 46 10.46 8.81 0.36
CA LEU A 46 9.47 7.73 0.20
C LEU A 46 8.87 7.29 1.54
N LEU A 47 9.71 6.95 2.52
CA LEU A 47 9.29 6.45 3.82
C LEU A 47 8.50 7.50 4.62
N LEU A 48 8.87 8.77 4.52
CA LEU A 48 8.13 9.88 5.13
C LEU A 48 6.78 10.10 4.44
N GLY A 49 6.72 10.06 3.11
CA GLY A 49 5.47 10.15 2.35
C GLY A 49 4.50 9.03 2.71
N GLU A 50 4.96 7.78 2.70
CA GLU A 50 4.17 6.61 3.06
C GLU A 50 3.66 6.71 4.51
N SER A 51 4.57 6.90 5.48
CA SER A 51 4.18 6.94 6.91
C SER A 51 3.19 8.07 7.21
N LYS A 52 3.36 9.26 6.62
CA LYS A 52 2.42 10.38 6.79
C LYS A 52 1.06 10.09 6.16
N LEU A 53 1.02 9.43 5.01
CA LEU A 53 -0.23 9.02 4.37
C LEU A 53 -0.98 8.00 5.23
N GLU A 54 -0.29 6.98 5.72
CA GLU A 54 -0.92 5.92 6.53
C GLU A 54 -1.40 6.46 7.89
N LEU A 55 -0.63 7.35 8.53
CA LEU A 55 -1.07 8.05 9.74
C LEU A 55 -2.27 8.97 9.48
N PHE A 56 -2.32 9.61 8.32
CA PHE A 56 -3.48 10.40 7.91
C PHE A 56 -4.72 9.51 7.77
N LEU A 57 -4.61 8.37 7.08
CA LEU A 57 -5.71 7.42 6.88
C LEU A 57 -6.20 6.78 8.18
N LYS A 58 -5.28 6.51 9.12
CA LYS A 58 -5.63 6.06 10.47
C LYS A 58 -6.40 7.12 11.26
N ALA A 59 -6.02 8.39 11.13
CA ALA A 59 -6.70 9.50 11.80
C ALA A 59 -8.02 9.91 11.13
N TYR A 60 -8.15 9.66 9.82
CA TYR A 60 -9.35 9.97 9.03
C TYR A 60 -9.74 8.75 8.19
N PRO A 61 -10.33 7.70 8.81
CA PRO A 61 -10.70 6.48 8.09
C PRO A 61 -11.66 6.76 6.94
N LEU A 62 -11.37 6.16 5.79
CA LEU A 62 -12.23 6.24 4.62
C LEU A 62 -13.49 5.40 4.85
N LYS A 63 -14.61 5.86 4.28
CA LYS A 63 -15.87 5.13 4.29
C LYS A 63 -16.34 4.91 2.87
N GLN A 64 -16.99 3.79 2.62
CA GLN A 64 -17.61 3.53 1.32
C GLN A 64 -18.63 4.63 0.99
N GLY A 65 -18.54 5.16 -0.23
CA GLY A 65 -19.43 6.24 -0.69
C GLY A 65 -19.06 7.64 -0.16
N ALA A 66 -18.02 7.79 0.65
CA ALA A 66 -17.56 9.10 1.09
C ALA A 66 -17.05 9.95 -0.08
N SER A 67 -17.19 11.27 0.08
CA SER A 67 -16.58 12.26 -0.82
C SER A 67 -15.06 12.22 -0.71
N PRO A 68 -14.33 12.58 -1.78
CA PRO A 68 -12.87 12.72 -1.74
C PRO A 68 -12.42 13.61 -0.58
N CYS A 69 -11.26 13.29 -0.02
CA CYS A 69 -10.60 14.24 0.86
C CYS A 69 -10.07 15.38 -0.02
N GLY A 70 -10.69 16.56 0.09
CA GLY A 70 -10.15 17.77 -0.56
C GLY A 70 -8.73 18.10 -0.08
N PRO A 71 -8.08 19.12 -0.66
CA PRO A 71 -6.70 19.47 -0.34
C PRO A 71 -6.57 19.76 1.17
N ARG A 72 -5.82 18.91 1.86
CA ARG A 72 -5.51 19.05 3.28
C ARG A 72 -4.02 19.31 3.43
N PRO A 73 -3.59 20.19 4.36
CA PRO A 73 -2.16 20.48 4.55
C PRO A 73 -1.29 19.22 4.72
N LYS A 74 -1.81 18.21 5.43
CA LYS A 74 -1.14 16.91 5.61
C LYS A 74 -0.94 16.15 4.30
N LEU A 75 -1.92 16.17 3.39
CA LEU A 75 -1.84 15.47 2.10
C LEU A 75 -0.92 16.21 1.11
N ILE A 76 -0.90 17.55 1.17
CA ILE A 76 0.07 18.37 0.42
C ILE A 76 1.50 18.02 0.82
N GLU A 77 1.75 17.82 2.11
CA GLU A 77 3.05 17.40 2.62
C GLU A 77 3.44 15.99 2.16
N VAL A 78 2.51 15.04 2.18
CA VAL A 78 2.70 13.70 1.61
C VAL A 78 3.09 13.80 0.13
N ARG A 79 2.32 14.57 -0.66
CA ARG A 79 2.58 14.78 -2.09
C ARG A 79 3.99 15.32 -2.32
N LYS A 80 4.40 16.32 -1.55
CA LYS A 80 5.75 16.91 -1.64
C LYS A 80 6.85 15.86 -1.45
N HIS A 81 6.72 15.01 -0.43
CA HIS A 81 7.68 13.94 -0.19
C HIS A 81 7.74 12.94 -1.36
N LEU A 82 6.58 12.45 -1.81
CA LEU A 82 6.54 11.46 -2.89
C LEU A 82 7.03 12.03 -4.23
N THR A 83 6.71 13.29 -4.54
CA THR A 83 7.23 13.97 -5.72
C THR A 83 8.76 14.13 -5.64
N ALA A 84 9.30 14.53 -4.49
CA ALA A 84 10.75 14.62 -4.32
C ALA A 84 11.45 13.27 -4.53
N ALA A 85 10.87 12.17 -4.02
CA ALA A 85 11.40 10.82 -4.20
C ALA A 85 11.36 10.36 -5.67
N LEU A 86 10.32 10.74 -6.42
CA LEU A 86 10.11 10.35 -7.82
C LEU A 86 10.92 11.19 -8.81
N ASP A 87 10.99 12.51 -8.61
CA ASP A 87 11.61 13.45 -9.57
C ASP A 87 13.13 13.28 -9.65
N ARG A 88 13.78 12.95 -8.53
CA ARG A 88 15.23 12.78 -8.45
C ARG A 88 15.69 11.43 -9.00
N GLY A 89 14.83 10.41 -8.95
CA GLY A 89 15.04 9.13 -9.60
C GLY A 89 16.19 8.28 -9.04
N ASN A 90 16.70 8.53 -7.82
CA ASN A 90 17.83 7.76 -7.26
C ASN A 90 17.39 6.48 -6.53
N LEU A 91 16.09 6.21 -6.46
CA LEU A 91 15.55 4.99 -5.88
C LEU A 91 15.85 3.79 -6.78
N LYS A 92 16.08 2.62 -6.15
CA LYS A 92 16.13 1.36 -6.89
C LYS A 92 14.77 1.07 -7.55
N PRO A 93 14.72 0.31 -8.66
CA PRO A 93 13.47 0.05 -9.38
C PRO A 93 12.33 -0.45 -8.49
N GLU A 94 12.64 -1.32 -7.54
CA GLU A 94 11.66 -1.87 -6.60
C GLU A 94 11.03 -0.80 -5.70
N PHE A 95 11.78 0.23 -5.31
CA PHE A 95 11.30 1.34 -4.47
C PHE A 95 10.67 2.46 -5.31
N LEU A 96 11.09 2.63 -6.57
CA LEU A 96 10.37 3.47 -7.52
C LEU A 96 8.95 2.95 -7.74
N GLN A 97 8.78 1.64 -7.90
CA GLN A 97 7.44 1.03 -7.98
C GLN A 97 6.62 1.36 -6.72
N GLU A 98 7.19 1.16 -5.52
CA GLU A 98 6.51 1.48 -4.26
C GLU A 98 6.10 2.96 -4.18
N ALA A 99 6.99 3.89 -4.55
CA ALA A 99 6.69 5.32 -4.57
C ALA A 99 5.49 5.65 -5.49
N HIS A 100 5.43 5.04 -6.66
CA HIS A 100 4.28 5.19 -7.57
C HIS A 100 3.00 4.59 -6.97
N LEU A 101 3.06 3.43 -6.29
CA LEU A 101 1.88 2.85 -5.64
C LEU A 101 1.33 3.75 -4.52
N VAL A 102 2.21 4.33 -3.69
CA VAL A 102 1.82 5.27 -2.64
C VAL A 102 1.24 6.55 -3.25
N MET A 103 1.84 7.07 -4.33
CA MET A 103 1.32 8.22 -5.07
C MET A 103 -0.07 7.94 -5.67
N ALA A 104 -0.29 6.75 -6.25
CA ALA A 104 -1.59 6.35 -6.77
C ALA A 104 -2.66 6.27 -5.67
N LYS A 105 -2.29 5.72 -4.49
CA LYS A 105 -3.17 5.71 -3.31
C LYS A 105 -3.51 7.14 -2.86
N LEU A 106 -2.53 8.04 -2.81
CA LEU A 106 -2.76 9.46 -2.52
C LEU A 106 -3.72 10.10 -3.53
N ASN A 107 -3.52 9.87 -4.83
CA ASN A 107 -4.39 10.38 -5.87
C ASN A 107 -5.84 9.92 -5.68
N TYR A 108 -6.06 8.64 -5.33
CA TYR A 108 -7.39 8.15 -4.96
C TYR A 108 -7.99 8.91 -3.77
N VAL A 109 -7.22 9.09 -2.69
CA VAL A 109 -7.66 9.80 -1.48
C VAL A 109 -8.06 11.24 -1.80
N GLU A 110 -7.33 11.91 -2.69
CA GLU A 110 -7.61 13.27 -3.17
C GLU A 110 -8.70 13.34 -4.25
N GLY A 111 -9.17 12.19 -4.76
CA GLY A 111 -10.24 12.08 -5.74
C GLY A 111 -9.80 12.12 -7.20
N ASP A 112 -8.50 12.12 -7.49
CA ASP A 112 -7.96 12.00 -8.84
C ASP A 112 -7.84 10.52 -9.26
N TYR A 113 -9.00 9.90 -9.47
CA TYR A 113 -9.09 8.48 -9.81
C TYR A 113 -8.45 8.15 -11.17
N LYS A 114 -8.48 9.10 -12.11
CA LYS A 114 -7.91 8.88 -13.45
C LYS A 114 -6.39 8.82 -13.37
N GLU A 115 -5.77 9.71 -12.62
CA GLU A 115 -4.32 9.69 -12.46
C GLU A 115 -3.83 8.50 -11.62
N ALA A 116 -4.61 8.07 -10.63
CA ALA A 116 -4.35 6.81 -9.93
C ALA A 116 -4.32 5.61 -10.90
N LEU A 117 -5.31 5.49 -11.80
CA LEU A 117 -5.34 4.41 -12.80
C LEU A 117 -4.17 4.48 -13.79
N ASN A 118 -3.85 5.68 -14.30
CA ASN A 118 -2.69 5.88 -15.17
C ASN A 118 -1.41 5.39 -14.49
N THR A 119 -1.26 5.69 -13.21
CA THR A 119 -0.10 5.28 -12.41
C THR A 119 -0.04 3.77 -12.25
N TYR A 120 -1.16 3.10 -11.93
CA TYR A 120 -1.18 1.63 -11.83
C TYR A 120 -0.88 0.93 -13.16
N ALA A 121 -1.39 1.46 -14.27
CA ALA A 121 -1.08 0.96 -15.60
C ALA A 121 0.42 1.12 -15.94
N LYS A 122 1.01 2.29 -15.61
CA LYS A 122 2.44 2.56 -15.82
C LYS A 122 3.34 1.63 -14.99
N VAL A 123 2.95 1.33 -13.75
CA VAL A 123 3.72 0.46 -12.85
C VAL A 123 3.66 -1.01 -13.29
N GLY A 124 2.57 -1.44 -13.93
CA GLY A 124 2.35 -2.84 -14.27
C GLY A 124 2.10 -3.69 -13.03
N ILE A 125 1.05 -3.38 -12.27
CA ILE A 125 0.75 -4.10 -11.00
C ILE A 125 0.51 -5.61 -11.19
N ASP A 126 0.17 -6.04 -12.40
CA ASP A 126 0.03 -7.44 -12.80
C ASP A 126 1.36 -8.21 -12.86
N ASP A 127 2.48 -7.50 -13.04
CA ASP A 127 3.81 -8.09 -13.18
C ASP A 127 4.63 -8.07 -11.88
N MET A 128 4.03 -7.60 -10.78
CA MET A 128 4.74 -7.45 -9.51
C MET A 128 5.02 -8.80 -8.83
N GLN A 129 6.23 -8.97 -8.33
CA GLN A 129 6.64 -10.19 -7.63
C GLN A 129 5.92 -10.34 -6.29
N LEU A 130 5.31 -11.51 -6.07
CA LEU A 130 4.63 -11.90 -4.83
C LEU A 130 5.44 -12.90 -3.98
N ALA A 131 6.38 -13.62 -4.59
CA ALA A 131 7.19 -14.62 -3.89
C ALA A 131 8.47 -14.01 -3.32
N ALA A 132 8.83 -14.41 -2.10
CA ALA A 132 10.05 -13.97 -1.40
C ALA A 132 10.16 -12.44 -1.21
N VAL A 133 9.02 -11.75 -1.09
CA VAL A 133 8.93 -10.32 -0.76
C VAL A 133 8.56 -10.12 0.71
N PRO A 134 8.92 -8.99 1.32
CA PRO A 134 8.53 -8.69 2.70
C PRO A 134 7.01 -8.46 2.82
N PRO A 135 6.38 -8.72 3.98
CA PRO A 135 4.93 -8.63 4.13
C PRO A 135 4.34 -7.27 3.78
N TYR A 136 5.02 -6.16 4.07
CA TYR A 136 4.52 -4.82 3.70
C TYR A 136 4.28 -4.70 2.19
N ARG A 137 5.09 -5.36 1.37
CA ARG A 137 4.99 -5.29 -0.09
C ARG A 137 3.78 -6.05 -0.61
N LEU A 138 3.44 -7.19 0.00
CA LEU A 138 2.18 -7.90 -0.28
C LEU A 138 0.97 -7.00 0.04
N ARG A 139 0.97 -6.36 1.22
CA ARG A 139 -0.09 -5.42 1.60
C ARG A 139 -0.23 -4.28 0.58
N MET A 140 0.88 -3.65 0.19
CA MET A 140 0.86 -2.57 -0.80
C MET A 140 0.24 -3.01 -2.13
N ILE A 141 0.56 -4.22 -2.60
CA ILE A 141 0.02 -4.74 -3.86
C ILE A 141 -1.48 -5.05 -3.73
N ALA A 142 -1.90 -5.69 -2.63
CA ALA A 142 -3.32 -5.95 -2.37
C ALA A 142 -4.14 -4.65 -2.31
N GLU A 143 -3.62 -3.63 -1.63
CA GLU A 143 -4.24 -2.31 -1.54
C GLU A 143 -4.23 -1.59 -2.90
N ALA A 144 -3.21 -1.78 -3.72
CA ALA A 144 -3.15 -1.22 -5.07
C ALA A 144 -4.26 -1.79 -5.98
N TYR A 145 -4.46 -3.12 -5.96
CA TYR A 145 -5.57 -3.74 -6.69
C TYR A 145 -6.94 -3.27 -6.18
N SER A 146 -7.11 -3.18 -4.86
CA SER A 146 -8.34 -2.66 -4.26
C SER A 146 -8.61 -1.22 -4.70
N THR A 147 -7.57 -0.38 -4.69
CA THR A 147 -7.66 1.03 -5.10
C THR A 147 -7.93 1.15 -6.60
N LYS A 148 -7.33 0.31 -7.45
CA LYS A 148 -7.63 0.23 -8.88
C LYS A 148 -9.12 -0.07 -9.11
N GLY A 149 -9.66 -1.09 -8.44
CA GLY A 149 -11.09 -1.43 -8.50
C GLY A 149 -11.98 -0.26 -8.06
N LEU A 150 -11.64 0.40 -6.95
CA LEU A 150 -12.38 1.56 -6.45
C LEU A 150 -12.35 2.74 -7.42
N CYS A 151 -11.21 2.99 -8.09
CA CYS A 151 -11.11 4.03 -9.12
C CYS A 151 -12.02 3.73 -10.32
N LEU A 152 -12.02 2.47 -10.77
CA LEU A 152 -12.87 2.01 -11.86
C LEU A 152 -14.37 2.11 -11.51
N GLU A 153 -14.77 1.89 -10.26
CA GLU A 153 -16.15 2.11 -9.83
C GLU A 153 -16.55 3.60 -9.78
N LYS A 154 -15.60 4.51 -9.53
CA LYS A 154 -15.87 5.95 -9.40
C LYS A 154 -15.96 6.69 -10.72
N LEU A 155 -15.27 6.22 -11.75
CA LEU A 155 -15.25 6.89 -13.05
C LEU A 155 -16.45 6.47 -13.90
N PRO A 156 -17.08 7.39 -14.65
CA PRO A 156 -18.16 7.03 -15.56
C PRO A 156 -17.66 6.11 -16.68
N ILE A 157 -18.57 5.38 -17.30
CA ILE A 157 -18.32 4.63 -18.53
C ILE A 157 -18.55 5.57 -19.70
N SER A 158 -17.51 5.82 -20.48
CA SER A 158 -17.52 6.83 -21.55
C SER A 158 -18.40 6.46 -22.76
N SER A 159 -19.05 5.30 -22.79
CA SER A 159 -19.84 4.83 -23.93
C SER A 159 -21.13 4.10 -23.51
N SER A 160 -22.18 4.25 -24.32
CA SER A 160 -23.50 3.62 -24.14
C SER A 160 -23.58 2.18 -24.67
N THR A 161 -22.46 1.54 -24.98
CA THR A 161 -22.41 0.18 -25.52
C THR A 161 -22.39 -0.84 -24.39
N SER A 162 -23.39 -1.72 -24.32
CA SER A 162 -23.56 -2.71 -23.24
C SER A 162 -22.34 -3.60 -23.01
N ASN A 163 -21.61 -3.98 -24.07
CA ASN A 163 -20.46 -4.89 -23.97
C ASN A 163 -19.29 -4.28 -23.20
N LEU A 164 -19.01 -2.98 -23.40
CA LEU A 164 -17.96 -2.28 -22.65
C LEU A 164 -18.31 -2.11 -21.17
N HIS A 165 -19.61 -2.14 -20.85
CA HIS A 165 -20.09 -2.10 -19.47
C HIS A 165 -19.77 -3.42 -18.75
N ALA A 166 -20.06 -4.55 -19.39
CA ALA A 166 -19.76 -5.88 -18.88
C ALA A 166 -18.25 -6.13 -18.75
N ASP A 167 -17.46 -5.72 -19.75
CA ASP A 167 -15.99 -5.87 -19.72
C ASP A 167 -15.37 -5.10 -18.54
N ARG A 168 -15.87 -3.89 -18.27
CA ARG A 168 -15.39 -3.08 -17.14
C ARG A 168 -15.82 -3.66 -15.81
N GLU A 169 -17.04 -4.16 -15.71
CA GLU A 169 -17.54 -4.81 -14.50
C GLU A 169 -16.70 -6.06 -14.17
N GLN A 170 -16.37 -6.86 -15.19
CA GLN A 170 -15.45 -7.98 -15.05
C GLN A 170 -14.06 -7.52 -14.60
N GLU A 171 -13.51 -6.42 -15.17
CA GLU A 171 -12.23 -5.87 -14.73
C GLU A 171 -12.27 -5.43 -13.25
N ILE A 172 -13.35 -4.79 -12.81
CA ILE A 172 -13.53 -4.37 -11.41
C ILE A 172 -13.53 -5.58 -10.48
N ILE A 173 -14.29 -6.63 -10.81
CA ILE A 173 -14.37 -7.85 -10.03
C ILE A 173 -12.99 -8.50 -9.95
N MET A 174 -12.30 -8.65 -11.08
CA MET A 174 -10.95 -9.22 -11.13
C MET A 174 -9.94 -8.43 -10.28
N CYS A 175 -10.06 -7.10 -10.22
CA CYS A 175 -9.23 -6.29 -9.32
C CYS A 175 -9.47 -6.68 -7.86
N TYR A 176 -10.72 -6.83 -7.45
CA TYR A 176 -11.05 -7.21 -6.07
C TYR A 176 -10.70 -8.65 -5.73
N GLU A 177 -10.81 -9.60 -6.66
CA GLU A 177 -10.35 -10.98 -6.46
C GLU A 177 -8.85 -11.04 -6.20
N LYS A 178 -8.05 -10.44 -7.09
CA LYS A 178 -6.60 -10.36 -6.91
C LYS A 178 -6.23 -9.65 -5.61
N ALA A 179 -6.95 -8.58 -5.27
CA ALA A 179 -6.74 -7.89 -3.99
C ALA A 179 -6.99 -8.81 -2.79
N GLY A 180 -8.09 -9.55 -2.80
CA GLY A 180 -8.45 -10.50 -1.75
C GLY A 180 -7.43 -11.62 -1.59
N ASP A 181 -7.02 -12.26 -2.69
CA ASP A 181 -6.03 -13.34 -2.69
C ASP A 181 -4.68 -12.89 -2.12
N ILE A 182 -4.19 -11.73 -2.57
CA ILE A 182 -2.92 -11.17 -2.09
C ILE A 182 -3.05 -10.68 -0.64
N ALA A 183 -4.20 -10.14 -0.24
CA ALA A 183 -4.46 -9.75 1.14
C ALA A 183 -4.44 -10.97 2.09
N LEU A 184 -5.01 -12.10 1.68
CA LEU A 184 -4.94 -13.34 2.46
C LEU A 184 -3.50 -13.85 2.58
N LEU A 185 -2.73 -13.82 1.49
CA LEU A 185 -1.30 -14.15 1.52
C LEU A 185 -0.52 -13.23 2.46
N TYR A 186 -0.79 -11.92 2.44
CA TYR A 186 -0.21 -10.96 3.37
C TYR A 186 -0.52 -11.32 4.83
N LEU A 187 -1.79 -11.58 5.15
CA LEU A 187 -2.23 -11.89 6.51
C LEU A 187 -1.55 -13.15 7.06
N GLN A 188 -1.42 -14.18 6.24
CA GLN A 188 -0.69 -15.41 6.59
C GLN A 188 0.80 -15.13 6.85
N GLU A 189 1.46 -14.35 5.98
CA GLU A 189 2.88 -14.04 6.12
C GLU A 189 3.18 -13.14 7.33
N ILE A 190 2.35 -12.12 7.59
CA ILE A 190 2.57 -11.24 8.74
C ILE A 190 2.31 -11.97 10.06
N GLU A 191 1.30 -12.83 10.13
CA GLU A 191 1.05 -13.69 11.29
C GLU A 191 2.25 -14.59 11.56
N ARG A 192 2.79 -15.25 10.53
CA ARG A 192 4.00 -16.09 10.63
C ARG A 192 5.20 -15.28 11.16
N VAL A 193 5.40 -14.06 10.67
CA VAL A 193 6.48 -13.17 11.13
C VAL A 193 6.31 -12.77 12.59
N ILE A 194 5.10 -12.42 13.02
CA ILE A 194 4.78 -12.06 14.40
C ILE A 194 5.06 -13.24 15.35
N ILE A 195 4.57 -14.44 15.03
CA ILE A 195 4.80 -15.66 15.82
C ILE A 195 6.30 -15.96 15.97
N THR A 196 7.05 -15.91 14.86
CA THR A 196 8.50 -16.15 14.87
C THR A 196 9.23 -15.13 15.76
N ASN A 197 8.80 -13.86 15.72
CA ASN A 197 9.38 -12.80 16.53
C ASN A 197 9.08 -12.96 18.03
N MET A 198 7.91 -13.49 18.39
CA MET A 198 7.56 -13.78 19.78
C MET A 198 8.40 -14.91 20.37
N GLN A 199 8.65 -15.98 19.60
CA GLN A 199 9.48 -17.10 20.04
C GLN A 199 10.95 -16.72 20.28
N ASN A 200 11.45 -15.69 19.58
CA ASN A 200 12.81 -15.20 19.71
C ASN A 200 13.02 -14.19 20.86
N ARG A 201 11.96 -13.82 21.60
CA ARG A 201 12.04 -12.94 22.78
C ARG A 201 11.85 -13.76 24.05
N SER A 202 12.68 -13.54 25.08
CA SER A 202 12.46 -14.12 26.42
C SER A 202 11.04 -13.81 26.92
N PRO A 203 10.39 -14.70 27.69
CA PRO A 203 9.01 -14.55 28.09
C PRO A 203 8.87 -13.35 29.04
N LYS A 204 8.62 -12.17 28.47
CA LYS A 204 8.09 -11.02 29.20
C LYS A 204 6.64 -10.86 28.77
N PRO A 205 5.71 -10.65 29.72
CA PRO A 205 4.33 -10.32 29.38
C PRO A 205 4.34 -8.92 28.74
N GLY A 206 4.42 -8.89 27.41
CA GLY A 206 4.16 -7.70 26.61
C GLY A 206 2.65 -7.54 26.38
N PRO A 207 2.20 -6.36 25.90
CA PRO A 207 0.79 -6.11 25.67
C PRO A 207 0.22 -7.19 24.75
N GLY A 208 -1.00 -7.64 25.05
CA GLY A 208 -1.68 -8.74 24.36
C GLY A 208 -1.69 -8.60 22.84
N ALA A 209 -1.97 -9.73 22.18
CA ALA A 209 -2.05 -9.85 20.72
C ALA A 209 -2.52 -8.54 20.07
N HIS A 210 -1.65 -7.94 19.25
CA HIS A 210 -2.05 -6.78 18.46
C HIS A 210 -3.22 -7.23 17.60
N GLU A 211 -4.42 -6.78 17.96
CA GLU A 211 -5.60 -6.91 17.11
C GLU A 211 -5.29 -6.09 15.87
N GLN A 212 -4.93 -6.78 14.79
CA GLN A 212 -4.50 -6.14 13.57
C GLN A 212 -5.73 -5.58 12.87
N GLU A 213 -6.05 -4.32 13.18
CA GLU A 213 -7.12 -3.59 12.52
C GLU A 213 -6.80 -3.49 11.02
N LEU A 214 -7.70 -4.03 10.20
CA LEU A 214 -7.56 -4.00 8.76
C LEU A 214 -7.82 -2.58 8.25
N GLY A 215 -6.94 -2.08 7.39
CA GLY A 215 -7.18 -0.80 6.72
C GLY A 215 -8.30 -0.90 5.69
N TYR A 216 -9.00 0.21 5.44
CA TYR A 216 -10.11 0.32 4.49
C TYR A 216 -9.87 -0.39 3.13
N PHE A 217 -8.67 -0.23 2.56
CA PHE A 217 -8.34 -0.83 1.27
C PHE A 217 -8.22 -2.35 1.35
N LEU A 218 -7.61 -2.90 2.41
CA LEU A 218 -7.55 -4.34 2.62
C LEU A 218 -8.92 -4.95 2.88
N GLU A 219 -9.73 -4.31 3.73
CA GLU A 219 -11.12 -4.73 3.98
C GLU A 219 -11.93 -4.76 2.68
N THR A 220 -11.77 -3.71 1.86
CA THR A 220 -12.42 -3.64 0.55
C THR A 220 -11.96 -4.79 -0.34
N GLY A 221 -10.65 -5.05 -0.45
CA GLY A 221 -10.12 -6.15 -1.24
C GLY A 221 -10.68 -7.52 -0.82
N LEU A 222 -10.79 -7.77 0.48
CA LEU A 222 -11.30 -9.04 1.02
C LEU A 222 -12.80 -9.26 0.80
N GLN A 223 -13.59 -8.19 0.71
CA GLN A 223 -15.05 -8.31 0.75
C GLN A 223 -15.73 -7.96 -0.58
N ARG A 224 -15.16 -7.02 -1.36
CA ARG A 224 -15.90 -6.34 -2.42
C ARG A 224 -16.22 -7.24 -3.61
N ALA A 225 -15.36 -8.18 -3.96
CA ALA A 225 -15.64 -9.16 -5.03
C ALA A 225 -16.93 -9.94 -4.74
N HIS A 226 -17.05 -10.51 -3.55
CA HIS A 226 -18.26 -11.24 -3.13
C HIS A 226 -19.51 -10.35 -3.13
N VAL A 227 -19.39 -9.12 -2.65
CA VAL A 227 -20.51 -8.15 -2.67
C VAL A 227 -20.98 -7.86 -4.09
N LEU A 228 -20.07 -7.77 -5.06
CA LEU A 228 -20.43 -7.56 -6.46
C LEU A 228 -21.05 -8.81 -7.09
N TYR A 229 -20.50 -10.00 -6.82
CA TYR A 229 -21.11 -11.25 -7.26
C TYR A 229 -22.56 -11.38 -6.81
N PHE A 230 -22.85 -11.15 -5.52
CA PHE A 230 -24.22 -11.19 -5.02
C PHE A 230 -25.16 -10.15 -5.63
N LYS A 231 -24.64 -9.00 -6.08
CA LYS A 231 -25.45 -7.98 -6.75
C LYS A 231 -25.80 -8.35 -8.19
N ASN A 232 -24.97 -9.18 -8.83
CA ASN A 232 -25.08 -9.50 -10.23
C ASN A 232 -25.92 -10.76 -10.50
N GLY A 233 -26.32 -11.48 -9.44
CA GLY A 233 -27.18 -12.68 -9.50
C GLY A 233 -26.37 -13.96 -9.61
#